data_AF-A0A2D4M7T9-F1
#
_entry.id   AF-A0A2D4M7T9-F1
#
_cell.length_a   1.000
_cell.length_b   1.000
_cell.length_c   1.000
_cell.angle_alpha   90.00
_cell.angle_beta   90.00
_cell.angle_gamma   90.00
#
_symmetry.space_group_name_H-M   'P 1'
#
loop_
_entity.id
_entity.type
_entity.pdbx_description
1 polymer ?
#
loop_
_entity_poly.entity_id
_entity_poly.type
_entity_poly.pdbx_seq_one_letter_code
_entity_poly.pdbx_strand_id
1 'polypeptide(L)'
;AGQVGLKLLERGCRTVIITLGPEGCVVVSKEEPTPNHIPVKKVSAVDTTGAGDSFVGALAFYLAHYPNLPLHEMLRRSNFIASISTQTTGTQTSYPYRKDLPQNLF
;
A
#
# COMPACT_ATOMS: atom_id res chain seq x y z
N ALA A 1 3.51 10.72 -10.57
CA ALA A 1 3.47 10.37 -9.14
C ALA A 1 4.56 11.09 -8.34
N GLY A 2 5.85 10.87 -8.61
CA GLY A 2 6.95 11.50 -7.83
C GLY A 2 6.86 13.02 -7.69
N GLN A 3 6.62 13.76 -8.79
CA GLN A 3 6.43 15.22 -8.75
C GLN A 3 5.26 15.67 -7.87
N VAL A 4 4.14 14.94 -7.90
CA VAL A 4 2.98 15.22 -7.04
C VAL A 4 3.34 14.97 -5.57
N GLY A 5 4.07 13.88 -5.30
CA GLY A 5 4.57 13.57 -3.97
C GLY A 5 5.43 14.70 -3.40
N LEU A 6 6.41 15.17 -4.18
CA LEU A 6 7.27 16.29 -3.83
C LEU A 6 6.46 17.56 -3.54
N LYS A 7 5.46 17.87 -4.38
CA LYS A 7 4.63 19.06 -4.18
C LYS A 7 3.79 19.01 -2.91
N LEU A 8 3.36 17.82 -2.51
CA LEU A 8 2.64 17.62 -1.24
C LEU A 8 3.58 17.70 -0.03
N LEU A 9 4.84 17.27 -0.16
CA LEU A 9 5.87 17.50 0.87
C LEU A 9 6.15 18.99 1.08
N GLU A 10 6.27 19.76 0.00
CA GLU A 10 6.41 21.23 0.07
C GLU A 10 5.24 21.90 0.80
N ARG A 11 4.05 21.31 0.75
CA ARG A 11 2.85 21.79 1.44
C ARG A 11 2.77 21.38 2.93
N GLY A 12 3.76 20.65 3.42
CA GLY A 12 3.92 20.36 4.86
C GLY A 12 3.77 18.91 5.25
N CYS A 13 3.35 18.00 4.35
CA CYS A 13 3.33 16.57 4.64
C CYS A 13 4.73 16.06 5.01
N ARG A 14 4.81 15.14 5.98
CA ARG A 14 6.08 14.49 6.33
C ARG A 14 6.43 13.35 5.38
N THR A 15 5.42 12.57 5.03
CA THR A 15 5.51 11.42 4.12
C THR A 15 4.30 11.45 3.22
N VAL A 16 4.50 11.16 1.94
CA VAL A 16 3.45 11.11 0.93
C VAL A 16 3.55 9.78 0.20
N ILE A 17 2.43 9.06 0.15
CA ILE A 17 2.29 7.80 -0.57
C ILE A 17 1.19 7.99 -1.61
N ILE A 18 1.51 7.68 -2.87
CA ILE A 18 0.57 7.75 -3.99
C ILE A 18 0.39 6.33 -4.51
N THR A 19 -0.79 5.77 -4.32
CA THR A 19 -1.18 4.47 -4.88
C THR A 19 -1.41 4.59 -6.39
N LEU A 20 -0.95 3.59 -7.14
CA LEU A 20 -0.93 3.54 -8.61
C LEU A 20 -1.69 2.31 -9.15
N GLY A 21 -2.62 1.77 -8.36
CA GLY A 21 -3.39 0.57 -8.73
C GLY A 21 -2.48 -0.63 -9.01
N PRO A 22 -2.57 -1.27 -10.19
CA PRO A 22 -1.78 -2.46 -10.52
C PRO A 22 -0.27 -2.20 -10.62
N GLU A 23 0.15 -0.93 -10.62
CA GLU A 23 1.57 -0.55 -10.64
C GLU A 23 2.13 -0.35 -9.22
N GLY A 24 1.35 -0.57 -8.15
CA GLY A 24 1.82 -0.49 -6.76
C GLY A 24 1.69 0.92 -6.18
N CYS A 25 2.75 1.46 -5.58
CA CYS A 25 2.72 2.83 -5.02
C CYS A 25 4.06 3.54 -5.14
N VAL A 26 4.05 4.88 -5.13
CA VAL A 26 5.25 5.70 -4.96
C VAL A 26 5.22 6.34 -3.57
N VAL A 27 6.34 6.31 -2.88
CA VAL A 27 6.55 6.98 -1.59
C VAL A 27 7.63 8.05 -1.70
N VAL A 28 7.45 9.15 -0.99
CA VAL A 28 8.47 10.17 -0.78
C VAL A 28 8.30 10.76 0.63
N SER A 29 9.39 11.07 1.32
CA SER A 29 9.33 11.68 2.66
C SER A 29 10.32 12.84 2.80
N LYS A 30 10.24 13.56 3.91
CA LYS A 30 11.24 14.60 4.25
C LYS A 30 12.62 14.00 4.51
N GLU A 31 12.67 12.80 5.09
CA GLU A 31 13.91 12.07 5.37
C GLU A 31 14.53 11.50 4.08
N GLU A 32 13.69 11.07 3.13
CA GLU A 32 14.10 10.58 1.83
C GLU A 32 13.30 11.29 0.72
N PRO A 33 13.77 12.47 0.25
CA PRO A 33 13.05 13.28 -0.73
C PRO A 33 13.18 12.75 -2.16
N THR A 34 13.79 11.59 -2.36
CA THR A 34 13.83 10.90 -3.65
C THR A 34 12.59 10.01 -3.77
N PRO A 35 11.70 10.24 -4.76
CA PRO A 35 10.54 9.38 -4.95
C PRO A 35 10.96 7.92 -5.22
N ASN A 36 10.45 7.00 -4.42
CA ASN A 36 10.72 5.58 -4.52
C ASN A 36 9.46 4.83 -4.99
N HIS A 37 9.59 4.07 -6.08
CA HIS A 37 8.49 3.27 -6.64
C HIS A 37 8.55 1.85 -6.11
N ILE A 38 7.45 1.43 -5.46
CA ILE A 38 7.27 0.10 -4.88
C ILE A 38 6.25 -0.64 -5.75
N PRO A 39 6.70 -1.53 -6.66
CA PRO A 39 5.81 -2.25 -7.54
C PRO A 39 5.04 -3.34 -6.78
N VAL A 40 3.96 -3.80 -7.38
CA VAL A 40 3.23 -5.00 -6.96
C VAL A 40 3.20 -6.01 -8.10
N LYS A 41 3.20 -7.30 -7.77
CA LYS A 41 3.03 -8.34 -8.79
C LYS A 41 1.65 -8.17 -9.41
N LYS A 42 1.59 -8.16 -10.75
CA LYS A 42 0.32 -8.13 -11.49
C LYS A 42 -0.50 -9.38 -11.17
N VAL A 43 -1.79 -9.17 -10.92
CA VAL A 43 -2.79 -10.21 -10.65
C VAL A 43 -3.94 -10.05 -11.64
N SER A 44 -4.72 -11.10 -11.85
CA SER A 44 -5.97 -11.00 -12.60
C SER A 44 -7.05 -10.42 -11.68
N ALA A 45 -7.34 -9.12 -11.83
CA ALA A 45 -8.37 -8.46 -11.05
C ALA A 45 -9.77 -8.89 -11.53
N VAL A 46 -10.67 -9.12 -10.57
CA VAL A 46 -12.09 -9.42 -10.78
C VAL A 46 -12.93 -8.17 -10.48
N ASP A 47 -12.66 -7.51 -9.34
CA ASP A 47 -13.32 -6.28 -8.91
C ASP A 47 -12.33 -5.43 -8.11
N THR A 48 -12.07 -4.19 -8.51
CA THR A 48 -11.07 -3.33 -7.84
C THR A 48 -11.68 -2.43 -6.76
N THR A 49 -12.99 -2.54 -6.52
CA THR A 49 -13.72 -1.70 -5.58
C THR A 49 -13.19 -1.88 -4.16
N GLY A 50 -12.70 -0.79 -3.53
CA GLY A 50 -12.20 -0.81 -2.15
C GLY A 50 -10.73 -1.24 -1.99
N ALA A 51 -9.99 -1.48 -3.07
CA ALA A 51 -8.57 -1.85 -2.98
C ALA A 51 -7.71 -0.76 -2.33
N GLY A 52 -8.06 0.52 -2.54
CA GLY A 52 -7.40 1.66 -1.89
C GLY A 52 -7.61 1.65 -0.38
N ASP A 53 -8.82 1.36 0.08
CA ASP A 53 -9.14 1.25 1.50
C ASP A 53 -8.46 0.02 2.14
N SER A 54 -8.39 -1.11 1.42
CA SER A 54 -7.62 -2.28 1.84
C SER A 54 -6.13 -1.95 2.01
N PHE A 55 -5.54 -1.21 1.07
CA PHE A 55 -4.15 -0.74 1.17
C PHE A 55 -3.94 0.13 2.41
N VAL A 56 -4.80 1.11 2.65
CA VAL A 56 -4.70 2.02 3.80
C VAL A 56 -4.90 1.26 5.12
N GLY A 57 -5.85 0.34 5.17
CA GLY A 57 -6.10 -0.51 6.35
C GLY A 57 -4.91 -1.42 6.67
N ALA A 58 -4.30 -2.04 5.65
CA ALA A 58 -3.09 -2.83 5.80
C ALA A 58 -1.91 -1.99 6.29
N LEU A 59 -1.72 -0.79 5.72
CA LEU A 59 -0.67 0.13 6.16
C LEU A 59 -0.87 0.57 7.62
N ALA A 60 -2.11 0.90 8.01
CA ALA A 60 -2.45 1.25 9.38
C ALA A 60 -2.13 0.10 10.36
N PHE A 61 -2.46 -1.15 9.98
CA PHE A 61 -2.09 -2.34 10.75
C PHE A 61 -0.57 -2.46 10.94
N TYR A 62 0.23 -2.28 9.88
CA TYR A 62 1.69 -2.34 9.99
C TYR A 62 2.28 -1.22 10.82
N LEU A 63 1.79 0.02 10.67
CA LEU A 63 2.24 1.15 11.48
C LEU A 63 1.95 0.93 12.98
N ALA A 64 0.80 0.33 13.31
CA ALA A 64 0.39 0.10 14.69
C ALA A 64 1.12 -1.10 15.34
N HIS A 65 1.29 -2.20 14.60
CA HIS A 65 1.74 -3.48 15.18
C HIS A 65 3.19 -3.85 14.84
N TYR A 66 3.79 -3.21 13.82
CA TYR A 66 5.14 -3.52 13.34
C TYR A 66 6.02 -2.26 13.26
N PRO A 67 6.17 -1.47 14.34
CA PRO A 67 6.83 -0.16 14.30
C PRO A 67 8.31 -0.21 13.88
N ASN A 68 8.95 -1.37 14.02
CA ASN A 68 10.36 -1.57 13.63
C ASN A 68 10.52 -2.03 12.17
N LEU A 69 9.43 -2.30 11.46
CA LEU A 69 9.46 -2.72 10.06
C LEU A 69 9.75 -1.48 9.18
N PRO A 70 10.70 -1.54 8.23
CA PRO A 70 10.95 -0.41 7.34
C PRO A 70 9.69 -0.03 6.55
N LEU A 71 9.43 1.28 6.37
CA LEU A 71 8.24 1.77 5.68
C LEU A 71 8.08 1.15 4.27
N HIS A 72 9.18 1.01 3.52
CA HIS A 72 9.17 0.34 2.22
C HIS A 72 8.59 -1.09 2.30
N GLU A 73 8.93 -1.84 3.35
CA GLU A 73 8.43 -3.19 3.57
C GLU A 73 6.96 -3.19 3.98
N MET A 74 6.53 -2.25 4.83
CA MET A 74 5.11 -2.05 5.15
C MET A 74 4.28 -1.80 3.89
N LEU A 75 4.77 -0.93 2.99
CA LEU A 75 4.10 -0.59 1.73
C LEU A 75 4.08 -1.77 0.76
N ARG A 76 5.17 -2.54 0.67
CA ARG A 76 5.23 -3.77 -0.14
C ARG A 76 4.18 -4.78 0.31
N ARG A 77 4.03 -5.00 1.62
CA ARG A 77 3.02 -5.91 2.18
C ARG A 77 1.60 -5.36 2.00
N SER A 78 1.40 -4.05 2.16
CA SER A 78 0.10 -3.39 1.95
C SER A 78 -0.36 -3.47 0.50
N ASN A 79 0.55 -3.26 -0.46
CA ASN A 79 0.31 -3.49 -1.89
C ASN A 79 -0.13 -4.94 -2.16
N PHE A 80 0.53 -5.92 -1.55
CA PHE A 80 0.19 -7.33 -1.71
C PHE A 80 -1.20 -7.66 -1.14
N ILE A 81 -1.53 -7.15 0.05
CA ILE A 81 -2.85 -7.37 0.66
C ILE A 81 -3.95 -6.73 -0.19
N ALA A 82 -3.73 -5.49 -0.66
CA ALA A 82 -4.67 -4.82 -1.54
C ALA A 82 -4.86 -5.57 -2.87
N SER A 83 -3.80 -6.16 -3.45
CA SER A 83 -3.94 -6.95 -4.68
C SER A 83 -4.69 -8.27 -4.47
N ILE A 84 -4.75 -8.81 -3.26
CA ILE A 84 -5.62 -9.95 -2.95
C ILE A 84 -7.09 -9.52 -2.94
N SER A 85 -7.39 -8.34 -2.36
CA SER A 85 -8.77 -7.84 -2.35
C SER A 85 -9.37 -7.70 -3.76
N THR A 86 -8.54 -7.43 -4.77
CA THR A 86 -9.06 -7.25 -6.13
C THR A 86 -9.43 -8.55 -6.86
N GLN A 87 -9.09 -9.71 -6.31
CA GLN A 87 -9.26 -11.01 -6.96
C GLN A 87 -10.63 -11.65 -6.68
N THR A 88 -11.48 -11.01 -5.87
CA THR A 88 -12.84 -11.44 -5.57
C THR A 88 -13.79 -10.25 -5.61
N THR A 89 -15.09 -10.50 -5.76
CA THR A 89 -16.09 -9.43 -5.84
C THR A 89 -16.42 -8.84 -4.47
N GLY A 90 -16.78 -7.55 -4.49
CA GLY A 90 -17.27 -6.83 -3.32
C GLY A 90 -16.19 -6.06 -2.59
N THR A 91 -16.60 -5.02 -1.85
CA THR A 91 -15.70 -4.09 -1.16
C THR A 91 -15.14 -4.72 0.12
N GLN A 92 -15.80 -4.60 1.26
CA GLN A 92 -15.29 -5.14 2.52
C GLN A 92 -15.24 -6.68 2.52
N THR A 93 -16.14 -7.33 1.79
CA THR A 93 -16.22 -8.79 1.70
C THR A 93 -15.04 -9.42 0.98
N SER A 94 -14.30 -8.66 0.16
CA SER A 94 -13.09 -9.15 -0.52
C SER A 94 -11.82 -8.99 0.31
N TYR A 95 -11.87 -8.30 1.45
CA TYR A 95 -10.69 -8.08 2.26
C TYR A 95 -10.23 -9.39 2.91
N PRO A 96 -8.95 -9.76 2.78
CA PRO A 96 -8.48 -11.04 3.27
C PRO A 96 -8.40 -11.07 4.79
N TYR A 97 -8.69 -12.21 5.39
CA TYR A 97 -8.37 -12.46 6.79
C TYR A 97 -6.91 -12.89 6.93
N ARG A 98 -6.30 -12.60 8.10
CA ARG A 98 -4.93 -13.01 8.44
C ARG A 98 -4.66 -14.50 8.18
N LYS A 99 -5.63 -15.37 8.50
CA LYS A 99 -5.51 -16.83 8.34
C LYS A 99 -5.38 -17.28 6.87
N ASP A 100 -5.83 -16.44 5.94
CA ASP A 100 -5.82 -16.73 4.49
C ASP A 100 -4.60 -16.10 3.79
N LEU A 101 -3.71 -15.47 4.57
CA LEU A 101 -2.53 -14.76 4.07
C LEU A 101 -1.23 -15.53 4.37
N PRO A 102 -0.18 -15.38 3.54
CA PRO A 102 1.13 -15.95 3.81
C PRO A 102 1.71 -15.54 5.17
N GLN A 103 2.29 -16.49 5.91
CA GLN A 103 2.82 -16.25 7.25
C GLN A 103 3.91 -15.18 7.31
N ASN A 104 4.72 -15.04 6.25
CA ASN A 104 5.81 -14.06 6.18
C ASN A 104 5.33 -12.59 6.10
N LEU A 105 4.02 -12.36 5.97
CA LEU A 105 3.44 -11.01 6.07
C LEU A 105 3.32 -10.52 7.52
N PHE A 106 3.63 -11.36 8.50
CA PHE A 106 3.45 -11.11 9.92
C PHE A 106 4.68 -11.44 10.75
#